data_AF-A0A964ZWS4-F1
#
_entry.id   AF-A0A964ZWS4-F1
#
_cell.length_a   1.000
_cell.length_b   1.000
_cell.length_c   1.000
_cell.angle_alpha   90.00
_cell.angle_beta   90.00
_cell.angle_gamma   90.00
#
_symmetry.space_group_name_H-M   'P 1'
#
loop_
_entity.id
_entity.type
_entity.pdbx_description
1 polymer ?
#
loop_
_entity_poly.entity_id
_entity_poly.type
_entity_poly.pdbx_seq_one_letter_code
_entity_poly.pdbx_strand_id
1 'polypeptide(L)'
;MIGVSMTPKGLPTRLFLTNQWVTGEHWAAPQQLEPLLHEFHCQLRGRLSPVSRWISAMVHLYRSEIQALHQRRFHWHQQRQRATGCGSHLTDRRWDVICERPIDLMKTLAKLAK
;
A
#
# COMPACT_ATOMS: atom_id res chain seq x y z
N MET A 1 -4.34 -1.69 4.04
CA MET A 1 -4.49 -2.07 2.62
C MET A 1 -3.38 -1.42 1.83
N ILE A 2 -2.93 -2.01 0.72
CA ILE A 2 -2.05 -1.35 -0.26
C ILE A 2 -2.56 -1.67 -1.67
N GLY A 3 -2.62 -0.67 -2.54
CA GLY A 3 -2.93 -0.82 -3.95
C GLY A 3 -1.65 -0.81 -4.80
N VAL A 4 -1.61 -1.63 -5.85
CA VAL A 4 -0.53 -1.66 -6.84
C VAL A 4 -1.12 -1.28 -8.20
N SER A 5 -0.72 -0.13 -8.75
CA SER A 5 -1.04 0.24 -10.12
C SER A 5 -0.10 -0.51 -11.07
N MET A 6 -0.65 -0.95 -12.20
CA MET A 6 0.08 -1.74 -13.19
C MET A 6 -0.23 -1.26 -14.60
N THR A 7 0.70 -1.46 -15.53
CA THR A 7 0.46 -1.31 -16.97
C THR A 7 -0.46 -2.43 -17.49
N PRO A 8 -1.01 -2.32 -18.71
CA PRO A 8 -1.77 -3.42 -19.33
C PRO A 8 -0.97 -4.72 -19.48
N LYS A 9 0.37 -4.64 -19.52
CA LYS A 9 1.28 -5.79 -19.56
C LYS A 9 1.58 -6.38 -18.17
N GLY A 10 0.99 -5.85 -17.11
CA GLY A 10 1.18 -6.31 -15.74
C GLY A 10 2.48 -5.82 -15.08
N LEU A 11 3.14 -4.79 -15.63
CA LEU A 11 4.31 -4.19 -14.96
C LEU A 11 3.85 -3.19 -13.88
N PRO A 12 4.29 -3.32 -12.62
CA PRO A 12 3.89 -2.42 -11.55
C PRO A 12 4.54 -1.03 -11.73
N THR A 13 3.75 0.02 -11.51
CA THR A 13 4.15 1.41 -11.77
C THR A 13 4.06 2.30 -10.53
N ARG A 14 3.13 1.99 -9.61
CA ARG A 14 2.87 2.82 -8.43
C ARG A 14 2.28 2.00 -7.29
N LEU A 15 2.65 2.36 -6.07
CA LEU A 15 1.99 1.92 -4.84
C LEU A 15 1.11 3.04 -4.31
N PHE A 16 -0.10 2.73 -3.84
CA PHE A 16 -1.01 3.76 -3.33
C PHE A 16 -1.90 3.27 -2.19
N LEU A 17 -2.34 4.21 -1.36
CA LEU A 17 -3.29 4.01 -0.27
C LEU A 17 -4.51 4.87 -0.52
N THR A 18 -5.69 4.27 -0.43
CA THR A 18 -6.96 4.95 -0.64
C THR A 18 -7.52 5.52 0.65
N ASN A 19 -8.56 6.34 0.48
CA ASN A 19 -9.39 6.77 1.59
C ASN A 19 -10.39 5.67 2.02
N GLN A 20 -10.94 5.78 3.23
CA GLN A 20 -11.82 4.75 3.81
C GLN A 20 -13.13 4.63 3.04
N TRP A 21 -13.67 5.71 2.46
CA TRP A 21 -14.89 5.60 1.66
C TRP A 21 -14.72 4.75 0.38
N VAL A 22 -13.48 4.56 -0.11
CA VAL A 22 -13.22 3.82 -1.35
C VAL A 22 -13.37 2.32 -1.14
N THR A 23 -12.85 1.78 -0.04
CA THR A 23 -12.85 0.33 0.24
C THR A 23 -13.52 -0.07 1.55
N GLY A 24 -14.05 0.89 2.31
CA GLY A 24 -14.72 0.67 3.59
C GLY A 24 -13.80 0.17 4.72
N GLU A 25 -12.49 0.24 4.54
CA GLU A 25 -11.53 -0.39 5.44
C GLU A 25 -11.15 0.48 6.64
N HIS A 26 -10.99 -0.14 7.80
CA HIS A 26 -10.43 0.54 8.97
C HIS A 26 -8.90 0.64 8.86
N TRP A 27 -8.36 1.79 9.24
CA TRP A 27 -6.91 2.02 9.19
C TRP A 27 -6.25 1.64 10.51
N ALA A 28 -5.25 0.76 10.43
CA ALA A 28 -4.37 0.44 11.54
C ALA A 28 -3.22 1.45 11.66
N ALA A 29 -2.68 1.58 12.87
CA ALA A 29 -1.48 2.35 13.10
C ALA A 29 -0.28 1.68 12.40
N PRO A 30 0.69 2.44 11.85
CA PRO A 30 1.83 1.87 11.12
C PRO A 30 2.62 0.82 11.92
N GLN A 31 2.72 1.00 13.24
CA GLN A 31 3.43 0.11 14.16
C GLN A 31 2.80 -1.29 14.22
N GLN A 32 1.49 -1.38 14.00
CA GLN A 32 0.77 -2.66 13.99
C GLN A 32 0.99 -3.41 12.66
N LEU A 33 1.41 -2.71 11.60
CA LEU A 33 1.58 -3.27 10.27
C LEU A 33 2.98 -3.80 10.01
N GLU A 34 4.00 -3.27 10.66
CA GLU A 34 5.41 -3.66 10.47
C GLU A 34 5.65 -5.19 10.63
N PRO A 35 5.22 -5.85 11.73
CA PRO A 35 5.38 -7.30 11.86
C PRO A 35 4.55 -8.06 10.81
N LEU A 36 3.34 -7.58 10.50
CA LEU A 36 2.45 -8.22 9.52
C LEU A 36 3.02 -8.16 8.11
N LEU A 37 3.67 -7.06 7.74
CA LEU A 37 4.42 -6.99 6.49
C LEU A 37 5.55 -8.00 6.52
N HIS A 38 6.22 -8.21 7.67
CA HIS A 38 7.38 -9.10 7.80
C HIS A 38 7.04 -10.52 7.42
N GLU A 39 5.92 -10.99 7.93
CA GLU A 39 5.44 -12.35 7.76
C GLU A 39 4.44 -12.49 6.60
N PHE A 40 4.24 -11.41 5.81
CA PHE A 40 3.23 -11.40 4.78
C PHE A 40 3.47 -12.52 3.75
N HIS A 41 2.54 -13.47 3.68
CA HIS A 41 2.57 -14.54 2.71
C HIS A 41 1.16 -14.83 2.18
N CYS A 42 0.97 -14.65 0.88
CA CYS A 42 -0.25 -14.98 0.18
C CYS A 42 -0.09 -16.31 -0.56
N GLN A 43 -0.94 -17.30 -0.22
CA GLN A 43 -0.91 -18.61 -0.83
C GLN A 43 -2.28 -18.97 -1.42
N LEU A 44 -2.34 -19.00 -2.75
CA LEU A 44 -3.47 -19.52 -3.52
C LEU A 44 -3.07 -20.80 -4.27
N ARG A 45 -4.04 -21.68 -4.50
CA ARG A 45 -3.85 -22.94 -5.24
C ARG A 45 -4.32 -22.82 -6.70
N GLY A 46 -3.87 -23.74 -7.54
CA GLY A 46 -4.30 -23.83 -8.94
C GLY A 46 -3.82 -22.64 -9.79
N ARG A 47 -4.65 -22.20 -10.74
CA ARG A 47 -4.31 -21.18 -11.75
C ARG A 47 -3.86 -19.83 -11.15
N LEU A 48 -4.25 -19.52 -9.92
CA LEU A 48 -3.91 -18.26 -9.24
C LEU A 48 -2.61 -18.33 -8.42
N SER A 49 -1.95 -19.49 -8.34
CA SER A 49 -0.70 -19.65 -7.60
C SER A 49 0.43 -18.69 -8.07
N PRO A 50 0.62 -18.39 -9.37
CA PRO A 50 1.59 -17.39 -9.79
C PRO A 50 1.27 -15.98 -9.28
N VAL A 51 -0.02 -15.63 -9.23
CA VAL A 51 -0.47 -14.31 -8.76
C VAL A 51 -0.19 -14.15 -7.27
N SER A 52 -0.51 -15.16 -6.44
CA SER A 52 -0.26 -15.06 -5.00
C SER A 52 1.24 -14.96 -4.68
N ARG A 53 2.09 -15.72 -5.40
CA ARG A 53 3.55 -15.61 -5.30
C ARG A 53 4.05 -14.22 -5.71
N TRP A 54 3.50 -13.67 -6.79
CA TRP A 54 3.83 -12.31 -7.24
C TRP A 54 3.44 -11.26 -6.19
N ILE A 55 2.24 -11.36 -5.59
CA ILE A 55 1.79 -10.45 -4.52
C ILE A 55 2.74 -10.52 -3.32
N SER A 56 3.08 -11.71 -2.83
CA SER A 56 4.04 -11.87 -1.72
C SER A 56 5.39 -11.25 -2.05
N ALA A 57 5.92 -11.52 -3.25
CA ALA A 57 7.19 -10.96 -3.69
C ALA A 57 7.17 -9.43 -3.76
N MET A 58 6.09 -8.84 -4.26
CA MET A 58 5.93 -7.38 -4.32
C MET A 58 5.88 -6.74 -2.94
N VAL A 59 5.17 -7.35 -1.98
CA VAL A 59 5.09 -6.84 -0.60
C VAL A 59 6.47 -6.91 0.07
N HIS A 60 7.22 -7.98 -0.13
CA HIS A 60 8.57 -8.08 0.41
C HIS A 60 9.55 -7.10 -0.25
N LEU A 61 9.50 -7.00 -1.59
CA LEU A 61 10.40 -6.16 -2.38
C LEU A 61 10.26 -4.67 -2.05
N TYR A 62 9.02 -4.21 -1.84
CA TYR A 62 8.71 -2.81 -1.58
C TYR A 62 8.25 -2.55 -0.14
N ARG A 63 8.61 -3.44 0.79
CA ARG A 63 8.26 -3.35 2.21
C ARG A 63 8.51 -1.95 2.78
N SER A 64 9.71 -1.41 2.53
CA SER A 64 10.12 -0.12 3.07
C SER A 64 9.24 1.03 2.57
N GLU A 65 8.89 0.99 1.29
CA GLU A 65 8.03 1.96 0.64
C GLU A 65 6.59 1.85 1.12
N ILE A 66 6.09 0.63 1.34
CA ILE A 66 4.76 0.36 1.89
C ILE A 66 4.67 0.90 3.32
N GLN A 67 5.69 0.66 4.16
CA GLN A 67 5.76 1.19 5.53
C GLN A 67 5.78 2.72 5.54
N ALA A 68 6.61 3.34 4.69
CA ALA A 68 6.67 4.79 4.56
C ALA A 68 5.34 5.41 4.09
N LEU A 69 4.61 4.74 3.18
CA LEU A 69 3.28 5.17 2.76
C LEU A 69 2.27 5.12 3.92
N HIS A 70 2.26 4.05 4.71
CA HIS A 70 1.36 3.93 5.86
C HIS A 70 1.67 4.99 6.93
N GLN A 71 2.94 5.26 7.21
CA GLN A 71 3.36 6.35 8.10
C GLN A 71 2.86 7.71 7.60
N ARG A 72 3.00 7.99 6.31
CA ARG A 72 2.53 9.24 5.70
C ARG A 72 1.01 9.39 5.80
N ARG A 73 0.25 8.32 5.51
CA ARG A 73 -1.21 8.32 5.66
C ARG A 73 -1.62 8.55 7.12
N PHE A 74 -0.92 7.93 8.06
CA PHE A 74 -1.19 8.10 9.48
C PHE A 74 -0.96 9.56 9.93
N HIS A 75 0.14 10.19 9.51
CA HIS A 75 0.38 11.61 9.78
C HIS A 75 -0.68 12.52 9.15
N TRP A 76 -1.05 12.27 7.89
CA TRP A 76 -2.13 13.00 7.22
C TRP A 76 -3.45 12.89 8.00
N HIS A 77 -3.80 11.68 8.43
CA HIS A 77 -5.01 11.43 9.22
C HIS A 77 -4.98 12.16 10.57
N GLN A 78 -3.84 12.18 11.27
CA GLN A 78 -3.70 12.91 12.54
C GLN A 78 -3.80 14.42 12.37
N GLN A 79 -3.15 14.98 11.34
CA GLN A 79 -3.21 16.42 11.05
C GLN A 79 -4.65 16.85 10.76
N ARG A 80 -5.38 16.08 9.95
CA ARG A 80 -6.79 16.34 9.63
C ARG A 80 -7.67 16.27 10.88
N GLN A 81 -7.55 15.22 11.68
CA GLN A 81 -8.32 15.08 12.92
C GLN A 81 -8.13 16.29 13.86
N ARG A 82 -6.91 16.80 13.99
CA ARG A 82 -6.64 18.00 14.81
C ARG A 82 -7.28 19.26 14.23
N ALA A 83 -7.33 19.39 12.90
CA ALA A 83 -7.86 20.58 12.23
C ALA A 83 -9.40 20.62 12.19
N THR A 84 -10.05 19.48 11.98
CA THR A 84 -11.51 19.40 11.79
C THR A 84 -12.26 18.90 13.02
N GLY A 85 -11.58 18.31 14.02
CA GLY A 85 -12.17 17.74 15.23
C GLY A 85 -13.03 16.50 15.01
N CYS A 86 -13.60 16.31 13.81
CA CYS A 86 -14.39 15.15 13.41
C CYS A 86 -13.71 14.36 12.28
N GLY A 87 -14.00 13.06 12.19
CA GLY A 87 -13.50 12.13 11.17
C GLY A 87 -14.12 12.30 9.78
N SER A 88 -14.62 13.50 9.43
CA SER A 88 -15.30 13.76 8.15
C SER A 88 -14.40 13.53 6.93
N HIS A 89 -13.08 13.69 7.06
CA HIS A 89 -12.13 13.42 5.99
C HIS A 89 -12.07 11.94 5.58
N LEU A 90 -12.50 11.03 6.44
CA LEU A 90 -12.56 9.59 6.13
C LEU A 90 -13.64 9.26 5.09
N THR A 91 -14.70 10.09 5.05
CA THR A 91 -15.83 9.95 4.12
C THR A 91 -15.84 10.99 3.00
N ASP A 92 -14.86 11.88 2.97
CA ASP A 92 -14.72 12.92 1.95
C ASP A 92 -14.28 12.34 0.60
N ARG A 93 -15.20 12.38 -0.38
CA ARG A 93 -15.01 11.89 -1.75
C ARG A 93 -14.09 12.75 -2.61
N ARG A 94 -13.55 13.85 -2.09
CA ARG A 94 -12.47 14.59 -2.76
C ARG A 94 -11.13 13.87 -2.69
N TRP A 95 -11.01 12.92 -1.77
CA TRP A 95 -9.78 12.19 -1.52
C TRP A 95 -10.01 10.71 -1.79
N ASP A 96 -9.74 10.28 -3.02
CA ASP A 96 -9.82 8.86 -3.40
C ASP A 96 -8.52 8.16 -2.98
N VAL A 97 -7.39 8.80 -3.31
CA VAL A 97 -6.02 8.35 -3.00
C VAL A 97 -5.39 9.34 -2.03
N ILE A 98 -4.97 8.85 -0.87
CA ILE A 98 -4.36 9.67 0.19
C ILE A 98 -2.85 9.79 0.00
N CYS A 99 -2.21 8.68 -0.35
CA CYS A 99 -0.77 8.60 -0.47
C CYS A 99 -0.41 7.69 -1.63
N GLU A 100 0.60 8.08 -2.40
CA GLU A 100 1.13 7.26 -3.47
C GLU A 100 2.64 7.41 -3.64
N ARG A 101 3.26 6.39 -4.24
CA ARG A 101 4.69 6.33 -4.52
C ARG A 101 4.92 5.66 -5.88
N PRO A 102 5.52 6.34 -6.86
CA PRO A 102 5.94 5.68 -8.09
C PRO A 102 7.06 4.68 -7.77
N ILE A 103 7.01 3.53 -8.42
CA ILE A 103 7.98 2.44 -8.30
C ILE A 103 8.46 2.01 -9.69
N ASP A 104 9.66 1.46 -9.76
CA ASP A 104 10.24 0.93 -11.00
C ASP A 104 10.85 -0.44 -10.69
N LEU A 105 10.20 -1.49 -11.17
CA LEU A 105 10.60 -2.87 -10.90
C LEU A 105 11.98 -3.19 -11.44
N MET A 106 12.26 -2.79 -12.68
CA MET A 106 13.53 -3.12 -13.33
C MET A 106 14.69 -2.41 -12.62
N LYS A 107 14.49 -1.15 -12.25
CA LYS A 107 15.48 -0.39 -11.48
C LYS A 107 15.70 -0.99 -10.09
N THR A 108 14.65 -1.46 -9.40
CA THR A 108 14.79 -2.10 -8.10
C THR A 108 15.54 -3.43 -8.20
N LEU A 109 15.17 -4.29 -9.14
CA LEU A 109 15.85 -5.58 -9.34
C LEU A 109 17.32 -5.41 -9.70
N ALA A 110 17.65 -4.43 -10.56
CA ALA A 110 19.04 -4.13 -10.91
C ALA A 110 19.91 -3.68 -9.71
N LYS A 111 19.31 -3.14 -8.64
CA LYS A 111 20.02 -2.79 -7.40
C LYS A 111 20.28 -3.99 -6.52
N LEU A 112 19.42 -5.01 -6.55
CA LEU A 112 19.54 -6.23 -5.75
C LEU A 112 20.46 -7.27 -6.37
N ALA A 113 20.68 -7.18 -7.69
CA ALA A 113 21.60 -8.06 -8.41
C ALA A 113 23.08 -7.65 -8.28
N LYS A 114 23.38 -6.60 -7.51
CA LYS A 114 24.72 -6.13 -7.18
C LYS A 114 25.07 -6.53 -5.75
#